data_AF-A0A9R1V1P9-F1
#
_entry.id   AF-A0A9R1V1P9-F1
#
_cell.length_a   1.000
_cell.length_b   1.000
_cell.length_c   1.000
_cell.angle_alpha   90.00
_cell.angle_beta   90.00
_cell.angle_gamma   90.00
#
_symmetry.space_group_name_H-M   'P 1'
#
loop_
_entity.id
_entity.type
_entity.pdbx_description
1 polymer ?
#
loop_
_entity_poly.entity_id
_entity_poly.type
_entity_poly.pdbx_seq_one_letter_code
_entity_poly.pdbx_strand_id
1 'polypeptide(L)'
;MDPTKLEAIIEWPVPRTIHDIRSFHWLASFYRRFIRNFITIIAYITECLKGGHFQWTIEASKAFEELKVKVGAQNQVADALSRCYSLLSTMSVQVLGFDTFRDLYRNDPDFQDIWAACGSGSFQ
;
A
#
# COMPACT_ATOMS: atom_id res chain seq x y z
N MET A 1 0.02 -3.84 -6.64
CA MET A 1 -0.16 -3.54 -5.20
C MET A 1 0.54 -4.63 -4.42
N ASP A 2 0.58 -4.52 -3.09
CA ASP A 2 0.58 -5.73 -2.27
C ASP A 2 -0.80 -6.41 -2.46
N PRO A 3 -0.91 -7.51 -3.22
CA PRO A 3 -2.19 -8.16 -3.50
C PRO A 3 -2.92 -8.53 -2.21
N THR A 4 -2.16 -8.85 -1.16
CA THR A 4 -2.65 -9.12 0.19
C THR A 4 -3.50 -7.98 0.76
N LYS A 5 -3.13 -6.71 0.51
CA LYS A 5 -3.88 -5.54 1.02
C LYS A 5 -5.18 -5.31 0.24
N LEU A 6 -5.19 -5.63 -1.05
CA LEU A 6 -6.39 -5.54 -1.89
C LEU A 6 -7.38 -6.64 -1.47
N GLU A 7 -6.91 -7.89 -1.39
CA GLU A 7 -7.70 -9.03 -0.95
C GLU A 7 -8.26 -8.82 0.46
N ALA A 8 -7.45 -8.28 1.38
CA ALA A 8 -7.94 -7.95 2.73
C ALA A 8 -9.13 -6.99 2.72
N ILE A 9 -9.16 -5.98 1.82
CA ILE A 9 -10.33 -5.08 1.71
C ILE A 9 -11.52 -5.79 1.07
N ILE A 10 -11.30 -6.60 0.04
CA ILE A 10 -12.38 -7.31 -0.69
C ILE A 10 -13.02 -8.40 0.18
N GLU A 11 -12.24 -9.10 0.99
CA GLU A 11 -12.73 -10.15 1.89
C GLU A 11 -13.08 -9.59 3.28
N TRP A 12 -13.01 -8.27 3.48
CA TRP A 12 -13.27 -7.68 4.79
C TRP A 12 -14.71 -8.00 5.24
N PRO A 13 -14.89 -8.57 6.45
CA PRO A 13 -16.21 -8.93 6.96
C PRO A 13 -17.00 -7.69 7.34
N VAL A 14 -18.33 -7.79 7.39
CA VAL A 14 -19.17 -6.66 7.81
C VAL A 14 -18.76 -6.20 9.22
N PRO A 15 -18.36 -4.92 9.40
CA PRO A 15 -17.90 -4.40 10.69
C PRO A 15 -18.98 -4.52 11.77
N ARG A 16 -18.60 -5.01 12.95
CA ARG A 16 -19.51 -5.14 14.11
C ARG A 16 -19.11 -4.24 15.27
N THR A 17 -17.91 -3.68 15.22
CA THR A 17 -17.36 -2.84 16.27
C THR A 17 -16.78 -1.54 15.70
N ILE A 18 -16.66 -0.54 16.56
CA ILE A 18 -15.95 0.71 16.26
C ILE A 18 -14.51 0.43 15.85
N HIS A 19 -13.87 -0.58 16.46
CA HIS A 19 -12.51 -0.97 16.13
C HIS A 19 -12.43 -1.47 14.68
N ASP A 20 -13.35 -2.35 14.27
CA ASP A 20 -13.39 -2.89 12.91
C ASP A 20 -13.49 -1.78 11.87
N ILE A 21 -14.34 -0.77 12.11
CA ILE A 21 -14.51 0.38 11.21
C ILE A 21 -13.24 1.19 11.13
N ARG A 22 -12.59 1.49 12.26
CA ARG A 22 -11.36 2.28 12.26
C ARG A 22 -10.23 1.56 11.53
N SER A 23 -10.09 0.25 11.77
CA SER A 23 -9.11 -0.61 11.10
C SER A 23 -9.37 -0.66 9.59
N PHE A 24 -10.62 -0.87 9.18
CA PHE A 24 -11.03 -0.82 7.79
C PHE A 24 -10.75 0.54 7.14
N HIS A 25 -11.18 1.63 7.78
CA HIS A 25 -10.98 2.99 7.29
C HIS A 25 -9.49 3.33 7.12
N TRP A 26 -8.64 2.96 8.09
CA TRP A 26 -7.20 3.15 8.00
C TRP A 26 -6.64 2.44 6.77
N LEU A 27 -6.98 1.16 6.56
CA LEU A 27 -6.52 0.40 5.40
C LEU A 27 -7.06 0.97 4.08
N ALA A 28 -8.36 1.29 4.02
CA ALA A 28 -9.01 1.84 2.84
C ALA A 28 -8.47 3.23 2.46
N SER A 29 -8.05 4.04 3.45
CA SER A 29 -7.53 5.40 3.23
C SER A 29 -6.29 5.44 2.35
N PHE A 30 -5.50 4.36 2.31
CA PHE A 30 -4.37 4.20 1.40
C PHE A 30 -4.80 4.33 -0.07
N TYR A 31 -6.02 3.89 -0.40
CA TYR A 31 -6.56 3.91 -1.76
C TYR A 31 -7.38 5.17 -2.10
N ARG A 32 -7.51 6.11 -1.16
CA ARG A 32 -8.34 7.33 -1.33
C ARG A 32 -8.06 8.10 -2.62
N ARG A 33 -6.80 8.17 -3.07
CA ARG A 33 -6.39 8.93 -4.27
C ARG A 33 -6.82 8.27 -5.58
N PHE A 34 -7.11 6.98 -5.55
CA PHE A 34 -7.42 6.18 -6.73
C PHE A 34 -8.92 5.87 -6.86
N ILE A 35 -9.70 6.18 -5.81
CA ILE A 35 -11.14 5.89 -5.75
C ILE A 35 -11.92 7.19 -5.88
N ARG A 36 -12.78 7.27 -6.91
CA ARG A 36 -13.64 8.44 -7.12
C ARG A 36 -14.71 8.52 -6.03
N ASN A 37 -14.86 9.72 -5.47
CA ASN A 37 -15.79 10.05 -4.39
C ASN A 37 -15.53 9.29 -3.07
N PHE A 38 -14.29 8.86 -2.82
CA PHE A 38 -13.92 8.12 -1.61
C PHE A 38 -14.43 8.76 -0.31
N ILE A 39 -14.26 10.09 -0.16
CA ILE A 39 -14.66 10.82 1.05
C ILE A 39 -16.17 10.71 1.28
N THR A 40 -16.97 10.83 0.23
CA THR A 40 -18.43 10.72 0.29
C THR A 40 -18.85 9.32 0.71
N ILE A 41 -18.21 8.28 0.17
CA ILE A 41 -18.51 6.89 0.53
C ILE A 41 -18.13 6.62 1.99
N ILE A 42 -16.93 7.02 2.41
CA ILE A 42 -16.46 6.88 3.78
C ILE A 42 -17.31 7.67 4.78
N ALA A 43 -17.92 8.78 4.38
CA ALA A 43 -18.81 9.55 5.25
C ALA A 43 -19.96 8.68 5.77
N TYR A 44 -20.60 7.88 4.92
CA TYR A 44 -21.69 6.97 5.32
C TYR A 44 -21.22 5.89 6.30
N ILE A 45 -19.97 5.41 6.17
CA ILE A 45 -19.39 4.40 7.07
C ILE A 45 -18.99 5.03 8.41
N THR A 46 -18.43 6.24 8.38
CA THR A 46 -17.99 6.96 9.59
C THR A 46 -19.14 7.62 10.35
N GLU A 47 -20.30 7.81 9.71
CA GLU A 47 -21.56 8.19 10.35
C GLU A 47 -21.90 7.23 11.51
N CYS A 48 -21.64 5.93 11.33
CA CYS A 48 -21.84 4.89 12.35
C CYS A 48 -20.97 5.07 13.61
N LEU A 49 -20.00 5.98 13.59
CA LEU A 49 -19.13 6.31 14.72
C LEU A 49 -19.58 7.58 15.47
N LYS A 50 -20.54 8.33 14.93
CA LYS A 50 -21.03 9.57 15.54
C LYS A 50 -21.99 9.25 16.69
N GLY A 51 -22.01 10.10 17.72
CA GLY A 51 -23.01 10.00 18.80
C GLY A 51 -22.72 8.97 19.89
N GLY A 52 -21.50 8.41 19.96
CA GLY A 52 -21.06 7.57 21.08
C GLY A 52 -21.58 6.13 21.10
N HIS A 53 -22.59 5.82 20.27
CA HIS A 53 -23.13 4.47 20.10
C HIS A 53 -22.91 3.99 18.67
N PHE A 54 -22.39 2.77 18.54
CA PHE A 54 -22.20 2.15 17.23
C PHE A 54 -23.54 1.69 16.66
N GLN A 55 -23.90 2.21 15.49
CA GLN A 55 -25.10 1.78 14.76
C GLN A 55 -24.75 1.57 13.28
N TRP A 56 -24.74 0.30 12.84
CA TRP A 56 -24.53 -0.04 11.44
C TRP A 56 -25.83 0.14 10.65
N THR A 57 -25.84 1.06 9.69
CA THR A 57 -27.04 1.39 8.92
C THR A 57 -27.05 0.73 7.54
N ILE A 58 -28.19 0.79 6.85
CA ILE A 58 -28.33 0.27 5.48
C ILE A 58 -27.46 1.09 4.52
N GLU A 59 -27.35 2.40 4.75
CA GLU A 59 -26.51 3.32 3.99
C GLU A 59 -25.03 2.95 4.15
N ALA A 60 -24.61 2.64 5.38
CA ALA A 60 -23.25 2.18 5.65
C ALA A 60 -22.94 0.84 4.96
N SER A 61 -23.88 -0.13 4.98
CA SER A 61 -23.73 -1.38 4.23
C SER A 61 -23.55 -1.14 2.73
N LYS A 62 -24.39 -0.27 2.13
CA LYS A 62 -24.29 0.05 0.71
C LYS A 62 -22.96 0.73 0.38
N ALA A 63 -22.54 1.69 1.20
CA ALA A 63 -21.27 2.38 1.03
C ALA A 63 -20.06 1.45 1.19
N PHE A 64 -20.13 0.52 2.14
CA PHE A 64 -19.10 -0.49 2.36
C PHE A 64 -18.91 -1.39 1.14
N GLU A 65 -19.99 -1.94 0.60
CA GLU A 65 -19.92 -2.77 -0.61
C GLU A 65 -19.50 -1.97 -1.85
N GLU A 66 -20.00 -0.74 -2.01
CA GLU A 66 -19.57 0.16 -3.09
C GLU A 66 -18.05 0.40 -3.03
N LEU A 67 -17.51 0.63 -1.83
CA LEU A 67 -16.09 0.86 -1.64
C LEU A 67 -15.26 -0.36 -2.04
N LYS A 68 -15.68 -1.56 -1.63
CA LYS A 68 -14.99 -2.83 -1.98
C LYS A 68 -14.94 -3.04 -3.49
N VAL A 69 -16.06 -2.82 -4.19
CA VAL A 69 -16.12 -2.91 -5.65
C VAL A 69 -15.21 -1.87 -6.31
N LYS A 70 -15.23 -0.62 -5.85
CA LYS A 70 -14.38 0.45 -6.41
C LYS A 70 -12.90 0.21 -6.16
N VAL A 71 -12.52 -0.32 -5.01
CA VAL A 71 -11.15 -0.73 -4.69
C VAL A 71 -10.70 -1.83 -5.67
N GLY A 72 -11.55 -2.81 -5.99
CA GLY A 72 -11.23 -3.84 -6.98
C GLY A 72 -11.12 -3.30 -8.41
N ALA A 73 -11.95 -2.34 -8.80
CA ALA A 73 -12.08 -1.91 -10.20
C ALA A 73 -11.28 -0.66 -10.59
N GLN A 74 -11.11 0.32 -9.69
CA GLN A 74 -10.55 1.66 -10.01
C GLN A 74 -9.07 1.81 -9.67
N ASN A 75 -8.45 0.82 -9.02
CA ASN A 75 -7.05 0.89 -8.60
C ASN A 75 -6.03 0.61 -9.72
N GLN A 76 -6.39 0.84 -11.00
CA GLN A 76 -5.55 0.53 -12.17
C GLN A 76 -4.20 1.26 -12.16
N VAL A 77 -4.16 2.53 -11.71
CA VAL A 77 -2.91 3.30 -11.63
C VAL A 77 -2.01 2.79 -10.50
N ALA A 78 -2.59 2.48 -9.34
CA ALA A 78 -1.86 1.88 -8.23
C ALA A 78 -1.35 0.46 -8.58
N ASP A 79 -2.14 -0.30 -9.34
CA ASP A 79 -1.78 -1.60 -9.86
C ASP A 79 -0.61 -1.50 -10.86
N ALA A 80 -0.73 -0.63 -11.87
CA ALA A 80 0.33 -0.39 -12.86
C ALA A 80 1.64 0.08 -12.22
N LEU A 81 1.59 1.08 -11.32
CA LEU A 81 2.79 1.58 -10.63
C LEU A 81 3.46 0.52 -9.76
N SER A 82 2.67 -0.26 -9.03
CA SER A 82 3.21 -1.33 -8.19
C SER A 82 3.80 -2.47 -9.02
N ARG A 83 3.22 -2.80 -10.18
CA ARG A 83 3.83 -3.76 -11.12
C ARG A 83 5.12 -3.24 -11.69
N CYS A 84 5.19 -1.96 -12.08
CA CYS A 84 6.43 -1.34 -12.55
C CYS A 84 7.52 -1.37 -11.47
N TYR A 85 7.18 -1.05 -10.21
CA TYR A 85 8.15 -1.14 -9.11
C TYR A 85 8.64 -2.57 -8.87
N SER A 86 7.73 -3.56 -8.82
CA SER A 86 8.11 -4.97 -8.69
C SER A 86 8.96 -5.46 -9.87
N LEU A 87 8.66 -5.03 -11.08
CA LEU A 87 9.41 -5.38 -12.29
C LEU A 87 10.80 -4.73 -12.26
N LEU A 88 10.91 -3.44 -11.93
CA LEU A 88 12.19 -2.74 -11.76
C LEU A 88 13.04 -3.38 -10.66
N SER A 89 12.43 -3.75 -9.53
CA SER A 89 13.12 -4.44 -8.43
C SER A 89 13.60 -5.83 -8.87
N THR A 90 12.77 -6.61 -9.57
CA THR A 90 13.15 -7.94 -10.06
C THR A 90 14.22 -7.84 -11.16
N MET A 91 14.12 -6.85 -12.06
CA MET A 91 15.13 -6.59 -13.10
C MET A 91 16.46 -6.15 -12.47
N SER A 92 16.45 -5.37 -11.39
CA SER A 92 17.66 -5.01 -10.66
C SER A 92 18.37 -6.22 -10.04
N VAL A 93 17.62 -7.30 -9.76
CA VAL A 93 18.14 -8.57 -9.22
C VAL A 93 18.59 -9.53 -10.32
N GLN A 94 18.23 -9.29 -11.59
CA GLN A 94 18.53 -10.19 -12.71
C GLN A 94 19.59 -9.69 -13.69
N VAL A 95 20.24 -8.55 -13.42
CA VAL A 95 21.45 -8.19 -14.18
C VAL A 95 22.58 -9.14 -13.74
N LEU A 96 22.70 -10.27 -14.43
CA LEU A 96 23.79 -11.22 -14.24
C LEU A 96 25.12 -10.48 -14.33
N GLY A 97 25.93 -10.57 -13.28
CA GLY A 97 27.21 -9.86 -13.18
C GLY A 97 27.14 -8.52 -12.47
N PHE A 98 25.97 -7.98 -12.12
CA PHE A 98 25.91 -6.74 -11.32
C PHE A 98 26.50 -6.92 -9.91
N ASP A 99 26.36 -8.13 -9.34
CA ASP A 99 27.05 -8.48 -8.10
C ASP A 99 28.58 -8.47 -8.23
N THR A 100 29.12 -8.76 -9.43
CA THR A 100 30.57 -8.73 -9.66
C THR A 100 31.15 -7.32 -9.66
N PHE A 101 30.35 -6.30 -10.00
CA PHE A 101 30.80 -4.90 -9.89
C PHE A 101 31.15 -4.54 -8.46
N ARG A 102 30.46 -5.14 -7.50
CA ARG A 102 30.71 -4.94 -6.07
C ARG A 102 32.13 -5.37 -5.67
N ASP A 103 32.62 -6.45 -6.26
CA ASP A 103 33.98 -6.94 -6.06
C ASP A 103 35.02 -6.10 -6.81
N LEU A 104 34.64 -5.48 -7.93
CA LEU A 104 35.48 -4.54 -8.66
C LEU A 104 35.72 -3.25 -7.86
N TYR A 105 34.67 -2.66 -7.28
CA TYR A 105 34.79 -1.46 -6.45
C TYR A 105 35.68 -1.64 -5.22
N ARG A 106 35.76 -2.87 -4.69
CA ARG A 106 36.57 -3.17 -3.50
C ARG A 106 38.07 -3.05 -3.73
N ASN A 107 38.51 -3.22 -4.97
CA ASN A 107 39.91 -3.16 -5.37
C ASN A 107 40.20 -1.99 -6.32
N ASP A 108 39.22 -1.11 -6.53
CA ASP A 108 39.33 0.03 -7.41
C ASP A 108 40.08 1.17 -6.69
N PRO A 109 41.21 1.66 -7.23
CA PRO A 109 42.04 2.65 -6.54
C PRO A 109 41.34 4.00 -6.32
N ASP A 110 40.31 4.33 -7.09
CA ASP A 110 39.58 5.60 -6.99
C ASP A 110 38.37 5.48 -6.05
N PHE A 111 37.75 4.29 -5.98
CA PHE A 111 36.47 4.10 -5.30
C PHE A 111 36.50 3.18 -4.07
N GLN A 112 37.61 2.46 -3.81
CA GLN A 112 37.72 1.52 -2.68
C GLN A 112 37.42 2.15 -1.33
N ASP A 113 37.88 3.38 -1.09
CA ASP A 113 37.73 4.07 0.20
C ASP A 113 36.28 4.50 0.42
N ILE A 114 35.64 4.98 -0.65
CA ILE A 114 34.22 5.36 -0.64
C ILE A 114 33.36 4.11 -0.44
N TRP A 115 33.70 3.01 -1.12
CA TRP A 115 33.03 1.73 -0.97
C TRP A 115 33.12 1.19 0.46
N ALA A 116 34.30 1.26 1.08
CA ALA A 116 34.52 0.87 2.46
C ALA A 116 33.70 1.73 3.44
N ALA A 117 33.61 3.04 3.21
CA ALA A 117 32.84 3.97 4.05
C ALA A 117 31.31 3.76 3.95
N CYS A 118 30.80 3.32 2.80
CA CYS A 118 29.39 2.99 2.63
C CYS A 118 28.95 1.77 3.46
N GLY A 119 29.84 0.79 3.67
CA GLY A 119 29.54 -0.44 4.40
C GLY A 119 29.37 -0.27 5.92
N SER A 120 29.93 0.79 6.49
CA SER A 120 29.86 1.11 7.92
C SER A 120 28.63 1.93 8.32
N GLY A 121 27.73 2.26 7.38
CA GLY A 121 26.55 3.09 7.66
C GLY A 121 26.88 4.54 8.04
N SER A 122 28.10 4.99 7.77
CA SER A 122 28.61 6.31 8.13
C SER A 122 28.47 7.29 6.97
N PHE A 123 27.24 7.66 6.65
CA PHE A 123 26.96 8.98 6.08
C PHE A 123 26.19 9.74 7.16
N GLN A 124 26.93 10.55 7.93
CA GLN A 124 26.36 11.66 8.70
C GLN A 124 26.33 12.92 7.82
#